data_AF-A0A662E7K0-F1
#
_entry.id   AF-A0A662E7K0-F1
#
_cell.length_a   1.000
_cell.length_b   1.000
_cell.length_c   1.000
_cell.angle_alpha   90.00
_cell.angle_beta   90.00
_cell.angle_gamma   90.00
#
_symmetry.space_group_name_H-M   'P 1'
#
loop_
_entity.id
_entity.type
_entity.pdbx_description
1 polymer ?
#
loop_
_entity_poly.entity_id
_entity_poly.type
_entity_poly.pdbx_seq_one_letter_code
_entity_poly.pdbx_strand_id
1 'polypeptide(L)'
;MVPAKPNGKTIGILTGGGDVPGLNPAIRAVTVRALREGYRVVGIRRGWSGLIEIDRDKGEAGDSVVELTEEVVNKVGRTGGTFLHTSRTRPSHVPRADVPEHLQAAFQDEVNDLTPEVLKNLDFLGIDTLIPIGG
;
A
#
# COMPACT_ATOMS: atom_id res chain seq x y z
N MET A 1 9.20 12.52 -4.03
CA MET A 1 9.56 12.09 -5.41
C MET A 1 9.21 10.62 -5.63
N VAL A 2 8.39 10.28 -6.63
CA VAL A 2 8.11 8.87 -6.99
C VAL A 2 9.36 8.28 -7.68
N PRO A 3 9.96 7.18 -7.18
CA PRO A 3 11.17 6.62 -7.79
C PRO A 3 10.89 6.11 -9.22
N ALA A 4 11.85 6.33 -10.13
CA ALA A 4 11.74 5.96 -11.54
C ALA A 4 11.48 4.44 -11.72
N LYS A 5 10.64 4.08 -12.72
CA LYS A 5 10.39 2.67 -13.07
C LYS A 5 11.68 2.03 -13.62
N PRO A 6 12.24 0.96 -13.01
CA PRO A 6 13.22 0.14 -13.70
C PRO A 6 12.55 -0.60 -14.88
N ASN A 7 13.33 -1.22 -15.76
CA ASN A 7 12.82 -1.96 -16.94
C ASN A 7 11.90 -3.17 -16.60
N GLY A 8 11.57 -3.42 -15.33
CA GLY A 8 10.65 -4.44 -14.85
C GLY A 8 9.36 -3.84 -14.27
N LYS A 9 8.30 -4.66 -14.19
CA LYS A 9 7.00 -4.24 -13.60
C LYS A 9 7.15 -3.99 -12.09
N THR A 10 6.24 -3.19 -11.54
CA THR A 10 6.19 -2.85 -10.11
C THR A 10 5.09 -3.61 -9.40
N ILE A 11 5.44 -4.24 -8.28
CA ILE A 11 4.51 -4.94 -7.38
C ILE A 11 4.28 -4.09 -6.14
N GLY A 12 3.02 -3.77 -5.85
CA GLY A 12 2.59 -3.20 -4.58
C GLY A 12 2.23 -4.31 -3.59
N ILE A 13 2.63 -4.18 -2.33
CA ILE A 13 2.24 -5.08 -1.24
C ILE A 13 1.58 -4.26 -0.14
N LEU A 14 0.41 -4.67 0.32
CA LEU A 14 -0.22 -4.09 1.51
C LEU A 14 -0.67 -5.18 2.47
N THR A 15 -0.77 -4.83 3.75
CA THR A 15 -1.40 -5.72 4.74
C THR A 15 -2.75 -5.16 5.17
N GLY A 16 -3.79 -5.98 5.03
CA GLY A 16 -5.17 -5.64 5.41
C GLY A 16 -5.67 -6.50 6.57
N GLY A 17 -6.64 -6.00 7.33
CA GLY A 17 -7.28 -6.75 8.41
C GLY A 17 -6.49 -6.73 9.72
N GLY A 18 -6.59 -7.82 10.50
CA GLY A 18 -5.91 -7.94 11.79
C GLY A 18 -4.43 -8.31 11.66
N ASP A 19 -3.61 -7.87 12.61
CA ASP A 19 -2.19 -8.25 12.65
C ASP A 19 -2.03 -9.71 13.13
N VAL A 20 -1.28 -10.50 12.39
CA VAL A 20 -1.08 -11.93 12.66
C VAL A 20 0.40 -12.31 12.57
N PRO A 21 0.88 -13.27 13.37
CA PRO A 21 2.24 -13.77 13.23
C PRO A 21 2.43 -14.39 11.83
N GLY A 22 3.41 -13.90 11.08
CA GLY A 22 3.75 -14.41 9.75
C GLY A 22 3.68 -13.40 8.61
N LEU A 23 3.07 -12.23 8.80
CA LEU A 23 2.99 -11.20 7.76
C LEU A 23 4.36 -10.70 7.32
N ASN A 24 5.26 -10.36 8.26
CA ASN A 24 6.63 -9.96 7.93
C ASN A 24 7.41 -11.04 7.14
N PRO A 25 7.43 -12.33 7.56
CA PRO A 25 7.97 -13.41 6.73
C PRO A 25 7.36 -13.52 5.33
N ALA A 26 6.04 -13.35 5.19
CA ALA A 26 5.35 -13.40 3.90
C ALA A 26 5.77 -12.24 2.97
N ILE A 27 5.75 -11.01 3.49
CA ILE A 27 6.23 -9.81 2.78
C ILE A 27 7.68 -10.03 2.33
N ARG A 28 8.53 -10.55 3.22
CA ARG A 28 9.93 -10.86 2.90
C ARG A 28 10.06 -11.90 1.79
N ALA A 29 9.32 -13.00 1.87
CA ALA A 29 9.40 -14.07 0.88
C ALA A 29 9.00 -13.58 -0.52
N VAL A 30 7.89 -12.85 -0.62
CA VAL A 30 7.42 -12.25 -1.88
C VAL A 30 8.44 -11.23 -2.41
N THR A 31 8.92 -10.33 -1.54
CA THR A 31 9.89 -9.30 -1.93
C THR A 31 11.18 -9.90 -2.48
N VAL A 32 11.80 -10.83 -1.75
CA VAL A 32 13.06 -11.46 -2.18
C VAL A 32 12.89 -12.20 -3.51
N ARG A 33 11.77 -12.90 -3.72
CA ARG A 33 11.52 -13.57 -5.00
C ARG A 33 11.32 -12.56 -6.12
N ALA A 34 10.50 -11.54 -5.91
CA ALA A 34 10.20 -10.52 -6.92
C ALA A 34 11.46 -9.74 -7.35
N LEU A 35 12.31 -9.34 -6.41
CA LEU A 35 13.56 -8.64 -6.71
C LEU A 35 14.50 -9.50 -7.58
N ARG A 36 14.59 -10.81 -7.31
CA ARG A 36 15.41 -11.75 -8.10
C ARG A 36 14.92 -11.93 -9.54
N GLU A 37 13.62 -11.77 -9.75
CA GLU A 37 12.98 -11.82 -11.07
C GLU A 37 13.00 -10.45 -11.78
N GLY A 38 13.65 -9.44 -11.18
CA GLY A 38 13.79 -8.10 -11.76
C GLY A 38 12.59 -7.17 -11.58
N TYR A 39 11.65 -7.50 -10.69
CA TYR A 39 10.54 -6.61 -10.34
C TYR A 39 10.98 -5.58 -9.30
N ARG A 40 10.37 -4.39 -9.36
CA ARG A 40 10.41 -3.42 -8.26
C ARG A 40 9.30 -3.74 -7.27
N VAL A 41 9.55 -3.58 -5.98
CA VAL A 41 8.56 -3.88 -4.93
C VAL A 41 8.36 -2.67 -4.03
N VAL A 42 7.10 -2.28 -3.85
CA VAL A 42 6.67 -1.16 -3.01
C VAL A 42 5.72 -1.68 -1.94
N GLY A 43 6.01 -1.38 -0.67
CA GLY A 43 5.14 -1.64 0.45
C GLY A 43 4.24 -0.44 0.72
N ILE A 44 2.94 -0.66 0.83
CA ILE A 44 1.94 0.34 1.18
C ILE A 44 1.67 0.24 2.67
N ARG A 45 1.88 1.35 3.38
CA ARG A 45 1.70 1.43 4.82
C ARG A 45 0.23 1.61 5.17
N ARG A 46 -0.17 1.16 6.38
CA ARG A 46 -1.54 1.29 6.91
C ARG A 46 -2.60 0.66 6.00
N GLY A 47 -2.26 -0.39 5.26
CA GLY A 47 -3.18 -1.13 4.40
C GLY A 47 -3.91 -0.23 3.39
N TRP A 48 -5.22 -0.43 3.24
CA TRP A 48 -6.04 0.35 2.32
C TRP A 48 -6.18 1.82 2.72
N SER A 49 -6.16 2.15 4.02
CA SER A 49 -6.20 3.54 4.52
C SER A 49 -5.04 4.37 3.95
N GLY A 50 -3.81 3.86 4.04
CA GLY A 50 -2.66 4.60 3.53
C GLY A 50 -2.70 4.80 2.02
N LEU A 51 -3.39 3.91 1.29
CA LEU A 51 -3.58 4.04 -0.16
C LEU A 51 -4.62 5.10 -0.53
N ILE A 52 -5.73 5.23 0.21
CA ILE A 52 -6.74 6.27 -0.04
C ILE A 52 -6.28 7.65 0.47
N GLU A 53 -5.39 7.69 1.47
CA GLU A 53 -4.81 8.92 2.01
C GLU A 53 -3.83 9.63 1.06
N ILE A 54 -3.42 8.99 -0.05
CA ILE A 54 -2.47 9.58 -0.99
C ILE A 54 -3.11 10.78 -1.69
N ASP A 55 -2.58 11.94 -1.36
CA ASP A 55 -2.88 13.21 -2.02
C ASP A 55 -1.91 13.41 -3.20
N ARG A 56 -2.40 13.10 -4.40
CA ARG A 56 -1.61 13.16 -5.64
C ARG A 56 -1.25 14.60 -6.03
N ASP A 57 -1.97 15.61 -5.54
CA ASP A 57 -1.71 17.02 -5.87
C ASP A 57 -0.40 17.52 -5.23
N LYS A 58 0.05 16.85 -4.16
CA LYS A 58 1.37 17.09 -3.54
C LYS A 58 2.53 16.52 -4.36
N GLY A 59 2.27 15.70 -5.38
CA GLY A 59 3.29 15.10 -6.24
C GLY A 59 4.16 14.03 -5.57
N GLU A 60 3.84 13.64 -4.33
CA GLU A 60 4.50 12.53 -3.65
C GLU A 60 3.58 11.79 -2.67
N ALA A 61 3.85 10.51 -2.45
CA ALA A 61 3.05 9.65 -1.59
C ALA A 61 3.43 9.70 -0.10
N GLY A 62 4.40 10.55 0.28
CA GLY A 62 4.89 10.69 1.66
C GLY A 62 5.21 9.36 2.34
N ASP A 63 4.82 9.24 3.61
CA ASP A 63 5.00 8.04 4.45
C ASP A 63 3.91 6.98 4.23
N SER A 64 3.13 7.04 3.14
CA SER A 64 2.16 6.00 2.80
C SER A 64 2.79 4.84 2.04
N VAL A 65 4.01 5.01 1.52
CA VAL A 65 4.73 3.97 0.77
C VAL A 65 6.18 3.84 1.23
N VAL A 66 6.75 2.65 1.05
CA VAL A 66 8.16 2.38 1.31
C VAL A 66 8.69 1.41 0.26
N GLU A 67 9.87 1.65 -0.27
CA GLU A 67 10.51 0.72 -1.19
C GLU A 67 11.00 -0.52 -0.44
N LEU A 68 10.66 -1.70 -0.95
CA LEU A 68 11.03 -2.98 -0.33
C LEU A 68 12.28 -3.52 -1.01
N THR A 69 13.42 -3.32 -0.35
CA THR A 69 14.71 -3.92 -0.73
C THR A 69 14.98 -5.16 0.12
N GLU A 70 15.89 -6.03 -0.33
CA GLU A 70 16.33 -7.18 0.47
C GLU A 70 16.82 -6.77 1.86
N GLU A 71 17.50 -5.63 1.98
CA GLU A 71 17.97 -5.09 3.25
C GLU A 71 16.79 -4.77 4.19
N VAL A 72 15.78 -4.05 3.70
CA VAL A 72 14.59 -3.67 4.48
C VAL A 72 13.88 -4.91 4.99
N VAL A 73 13.59 -5.87 4.11
CA VAL A 73 12.80 -7.05 4.50
C VAL A 73 13.59 -8.05 5.35
N ASN A 74 14.92 -8.09 5.25
CA ASN A 74 15.75 -8.93 6.12
C ASN A 74 15.81 -8.39 7.56
N LYS A 75 15.72 -7.07 7.77
CA LYS A 75 15.68 -6.45 9.12
C LYS A 75 14.38 -6.79 9.85
N VAL A 76 13.25 -6.76 9.14
CA VAL A 76 11.90 -6.94 9.73
C VAL A 76 11.37 -8.37 9.64
N GLY A 77 11.97 -9.23 8.83
CA GLY A 77 11.46 -10.60 8.60
C GLY A 77 11.38 -11.50 9.84
N ARG A 78 12.03 -11.12 10.94
CA ARG A 78 12.02 -11.84 12.22
C ARG A 78 11.21 -11.13 13.31
N THR A 79 10.63 -9.97 13.03
CA THR A 79 9.80 -9.23 13.99
C THR A 79 8.36 -9.69 13.93
N GLY A 80 7.68 -9.64 15.08
CA GLY A 80 6.24 -9.88 15.15
C GLY A 80 5.44 -8.83 14.38
N GLY A 81 4.24 -9.21 13.96
CA GLY A 81 3.28 -8.34 13.29
C GLY A 81 3.59 -8.00 11.83
N THR A 82 3.18 -6.80 11.40
CA THR A 82 3.51 -6.19 10.10
C THR A 82 4.19 -4.83 10.26
N PHE A 83 5.41 -4.67 9.71
CA PHE A 83 6.10 -3.37 9.73
C PHE A 83 5.45 -2.33 8.79
N LEU A 84 4.58 -2.77 7.88
CA LEU A 84 3.76 -1.89 7.05
C LEU A 84 2.55 -1.35 7.82
N HIS A 85 2.22 -1.90 8.98
CA HIS A 85 0.95 -1.69 9.67
C HIS A 85 -0.26 -2.11 8.82
N THR A 86 -1.44 -2.15 9.44
CA THR A 86 -2.66 -2.62 8.79
C THR A 86 -3.82 -1.67 9.06
N SER A 87 -4.85 -1.73 8.24
CA SER A 87 -6.15 -1.08 8.48
C SER A 87 -7.28 -2.03 8.13
N ARG A 88 -8.46 -1.76 8.70
CA ARG A 88 -9.73 -2.44 8.35
C ARG A 88 -10.52 -1.66 7.29
N THR A 89 -9.88 -0.70 6.65
CA THR A 89 -10.48 0.16 5.64
C THR A 89 -10.89 -0.70 4.44
N ARG A 90 -12.15 -0.55 4.03
CA ARG A 90 -12.69 -1.17 2.82
C ARG A 90 -12.95 -0.06 1.80
N PRO A 91 -12.13 0.12 0.75
CA PRO A 91 -12.26 1.24 -0.18
C PRO A 91 -13.66 1.43 -0.78
N SER A 92 -14.38 0.33 -1.00
CA SER A 92 -15.74 0.38 -1.54
C SER A 92 -16.81 0.92 -0.57
N HIS A 93 -16.52 0.99 0.73
CA HIS A 93 -17.50 1.33 1.79
C HIS A 93 -16.80 2.12 2.90
N VAL A 94 -16.41 3.35 2.59
CA VAL A 94 -15.73 4.23 3.55
C VAL A 94 -16.73 5.22 4.17
N PRO A 95 -16.90 5.21 5.50
CA PRO A 95 -17.74 6.19 6.18
C PRO A 95 -17.25 7.61 5.92
N ARG A 96 -18.15 8.59 5.87
CA ARG A 96 -17.80 10.00 5.67
C ARG A 96 -16.69 10.51 6.62
N ALA A 97 -16.71 10.04 7.87
CA ALA A 97 -15.71 10.42 8.89
C ALA A 97 -14.29 9.92 8.58
N ASP A 98 -14.16 8.86 7.77
CA ASP A 98 -12.89 8.25 7.40
C ASP A 98 -12.43 8.66 5.99
N VAL A 99 -13.20 9.52 5.29
CA VAL A 99 -12.80 10.08 4.01
C VAL A 99 -11.66 11.10 4.24
N PRO A 100 -10.51 10.96 3.55
CA PRO A 100 -9.40 11.90 3.66
C PRO A 100 -9.81 13.34 3.35
N GLU A 101 -9.25 14.32 4.07
CA GLU A 101 -9.62 15.74 4.00
C GLU A 101 -9.66 16.28 2.56
N HIS A 102 -8.67 15.92 1.74
CA HIS A 102 -8.57 16.34 0.34
C HIS A 102 -9.68 15.76 -0.57
N LEU A 103 -10.41 14.72 -0.12
CA LEU A 103 -11.49 14.07 -0.86
C LEU A 103 -12.89 14.38 -0.30
N GLN A 104 -13.00 14.99 0.89
CA GLN A 104 -14.29 15.24 1.55
C GLN A 104 -15.23 16.15 0.74
N ALA A 105 -14.69 17.01 -0.12
CA ALA A 105 -15.51 17.84 -1.02
C ALA A 105 -16.20 17.02 -2.11
N ALA A 106 -15.56 15.94 -2.58
CA ALA A 106 -16.05 15.08 -3.66
C ALA A 106 -16.93 13.92 -3.16
N PHE A 107 -16.72 13.47 -1.92
CA PHE A 107 -17.37 12.31 -1.32
C PHE A 107 -18.14 12.73 -0.06
N GLN A 108 -19.43 13.03 -0.22
CA GLN A 108 -20.27 13.63 0.81
C GLN A 108 -21.34 12.69 1.38
N ASP A 109 -21.47 11.48 0.82
CA ASP A 109 -22.44 10.49 1.27
C ASP A 109 -22.05 9.93 2.65
N GLU A 110 -23.00 9.31 3.36
CA GLU A 110 -22.70 8.64 4.63
C GLU A 110 -21.67 7.52 4.46
N VAL A 111 -21.73 6.82 3.32
CA VAL A 111 -20.80 5.75 2.90
C VAL A 111 -20.39 5.99 1.45
N ASN A 112 -19.09 5.99 1.19
CA ASN A 112 -18.49 6.40 -0.08
C ASN A 112 -17.65 5.26 -0.69
N ASP A 113 -17.70 5.13 -2.02
CA ASP A 113 -16.84 4.22 -2.78
C ASP A 113 -15.60 4.96 -3.30
N LEU A 114 -14.47 4.74 -2.63
CA LEU A 114 -13.16 5.29 -2.96
C LEU A 114 -12.32 4.35 -3.86
N THR A 115 -12.90 3.27 -4.39
CA THR A 115 -12.21 2.37 -5.34
C THR A 115 -11.65 3.11 -6.56
N PRO A 116 -12.34 4.11 -7.15
CA PRO A 116 -11.76 4.89 -8.24
C PRO A 116 -10.49 5.65 -7.83
N GLU A 117 -10.43 6.14 -6.59
CA GLU A 117 -9.26 6.83 -6.05
C GLU A 117 -8.09 5.88 -5.79
N VAL A 118 -8.39 4.67 -5.31
CA VAL A 118 -7.39 3.60 -5.20
C VAL A 118 -6.73 3.30 -6.53
N LEU A 119 -7.50 3.14 -7.61
CA LEU A 119 -6.96 2.86 -8.95
C LEU A 119 -6.04 4.00 -9.44
N LYS A 120 -6.49 5.25 -9.31
CA LYS A 120 -5.68 6.43 -9.64
C LYS A 120 -4.40 6.51 -8.81
N ASN A 121 -4.46 6.13 -7.53
CA ASN A 121 -3.30 6.10 -6.65
C ASN A 121 -2.31 4.98 -7.03
N LEU A 122 -2.79 3.81 -7.44
CA LEU A 122 -1.92 2.74 -7.96
C LEU A 122 -1.22 3.17 -9.25
N ASP A 123 -1.94 3.82 -10.16
CA ASP A 123 -1.39 4.36 -11.41
C ASP A 123 -0.34 5.44 -11.13
N PHE A 124 -0.63 6.37 -10.21
CA PHE A 124 0.31 7.40 -9.77
C PHE A 124 1.59 6.83 -9.17
N LEU A 125 1.48 5.76 -8.38
CA LEU A 125 2.62 5.04 -7.82
C LEU A 125 3.36 4.18 -8.86
N GLY A 126 2.79 4.00 -10.04
CA GLY A 126 3.31 3.14 -11.10
C GLY A 126 3.26 1.65 -10.75
N ILE A 127 2.31 1.24 -9.89
CA ILE A 127 2.12 -0.15 -9.47
C ILE A 127 1.30 -0.89 -10.53
N ASP A 128 1.88 -1.96 -11.10
CA ASP A 128 1.24 -2.76 -12.15
C ASP A 128 0.48 -3.98 -11.58
N THR A 129 0.81 -4.39 -10.35
CA THR A 129 0.17 -5.53 -9.67
C THR A 129 0.15 -5.28 -8.17
N LEU A 130 -1.00 -5.49 -7.54
CA LEU A 130 -1.17 -5.35 -6.09
C LEU A 130 -1.35 -6.72 -5.44
N ILE A 131 -0.58 -6.99 -4.39
CA ILE A 131 -0.68 -8.19 -3.54
C ILE A 131 -1.16 -7.75 -2.15
N PRO A 132 -2.47 -7.80 -1.88
CA PRO A 132 -2.98 -7.66 -0.52
C PRO A 132 -2.69 -8.95 0.27
N ILE A 133 -2.09 -8.83 1.45
CA ILE A 133 -1.82 -9.93 2.36
C ILE A 133 -2.65 -9.73 3.63
N GLY A 134 -3.60 -10.62 3.89
CA GLY A 134 -4.53 -10.48 5.01
C GLY A 134 -5.87 -11.10 4.69
N GLY A 135 -6.80 -11.01 5.65
CA GLY A 135 -8.19 -11.48 5.54
C GLY A 135 -9.19 -10.33 5.51
#